data_AF-A0A941EVP5-F1
#
_entry.id   AF-A0A941EVP5-F1
#
_cell.length_a   1.000
_cell.length_b   1.000
_cell.length_c   1.000
_cell.angle_alpha   90.00
_cell.angle_beta   90.00
_cell.angle_gamma   90.00
#
_symmetry.space_group_name_H-M   'P 1'
#
loop_
_entity.id
_entity.type
_entity.pdbx_description
1 polymer ?
#
loop_
_entity_poly.entity_id
_entity_poly.type
_entity_poly.pdbx_seq_one_letter_code
_entity_poly.pdbx_strand_id
1 'polypeptide(L)'
;MTETIPDAAGGIDPEDVVLTVDHPFGTVETSLAKWMATGPGPRPLVRPIAARSRSTGQVLPLSVIPLPYRNDEESRRLIARGEIPSPW
;
A
#
# COMPACT_ATOMS: atom_id res chain seq x y z
N MET A 1 -17.99 19.95 6.92
CA MET A 1 -16.55 20.12 7.13
C MET A 1 -16.05 18.80 7.66
N THR A 2 -15.45 17.98 6.81
CA THR A 2 -15.05 16.62 7.20
C THR A 2 -13.71 16.70 7.90
N GLU A 3 -13.71 16.21 9.14
CA GLU A 3 -12.61 16.22 10.10
C GLU A 3 -11.42 15.44 9.53
N THR A 4 -10.31 16.13 9.30
CA THR A 4 -9.03 15.51 8.95
C THR A 4 -8.50 14.80 10.18
N ILE A 5 -8.55 13.47 10.19
CA ILE A 5 -7.93 12.65 11.23
C ILE A 5 -6.42 12.61 10.94
N PRO A 6 -5.55 13.20 11.79
CA PRO A 6 -4.11 13.11 11.60
C PRO A 6 -3.63 11.79 12.18
N ASP A 7 -3.55 10.75 11.35
CA ASP A 7 -2.94 9.47 11.74
C ASP A 7 -1.40 9.55 11.63
N ALA A 8 -0.71 8.89 12.54
CA ALA A 8 0.61 9.23 13.06
C ALA A 8 1.73 9.42 12.00
N ALA A 9 2.58 10.45 12.26
CA ALA A 9 3.84 10.81 11.58
C ALA A 9 3.70 11.70 10.33
N GLY A 10 3.56 13.02 10.51
CA GLY A 10 3.80 14.02 9.44
C GLY A 10 3.14 13.69 8.10
N GLY A 11 1.85 13.32 8.19
CA GLY A 11 1.13 12.39 7.32
C GLY A 11 1.35 12.53 5.82
N ILE A 12 1.82 11.44 5.22
CA ILE A 12 1.76 11.24 3.77
C ILE A 12 0.30 10.97 3.42
N ASP A 13 -0.26 11.80 2.54
CA ASP A 13 -1.62 11.61 2.03
C ASP A 13 -1.67 10.36 1.13
N PRO A 14 -2.56 9.38 1.41
CA PRO A 14 -2.63 8.13 0.66
C PRO A 14 -3.16 8.29 -0.78
N GLU A 15 -3.80 9.42 -1.10
CA GLU A 15 -4.17 9.77 -2.48
C GLU A 15 -2.98 10.34 -3.26
N ASP A 16 -2.00 10.95 -2.56
CA ASP A 16 -0.74 11.44 -3.14
C ASP A 16 0.29 10.31 -3.37
N VAL A 17 0.16 9.14 -2.74
CA VAL A 17 1.10 8.04 -2.97
C VAL A 17 0.66 7.20 -4.17
N VAL A 18 1.50 7.15 -5.20
CA VAL A 18 1.36 6.22 -6.33
C VAL A 18 2.23 5.00 -6.08
N LEU A 19 1.60 3.84 -6.13
CA LEU A 19 2.24 2.54 -6.04
C LEU A 19 2.41 1.95 -7.44
N THR A 20 3.60 1.42 -7.72
CA THR A 20 3.82 0.52 -8.84
C THR A 20 3.72 -0.91 -8.32
N VAL A 21 2.82 -1.68 -8.92
CA VAL A 21 2.51 -3.06 -8.53
C VAL A 21 3.05 -4.01 -9.59
N ASP A 22 3.78 -5.02 -9.14
CA ASP A 22 4.28 -6.08 -10.02
C ASP A 22 3.17 -7.08 -10.30
N HIS A 23 2.78 -7.20 -11.56
CA HIS A 23 1.71 -8.06 -12.00
C HIS A 23 2.20 -8.97 -13.14
N PRO A 24 1.73 -10.22 -13.26
CA PRO A 24 2.30 -11.20 -14.20
C PRO A 24 2.27 -10.79 -15.68
N PHE A 25 1.44 -9.81 -16.03
CA PHE A 25 1.29 -9.31 -17.40
C PHE A 25 1.91 -7.92 -17.59
N GLY A 26 2.73 -7.44 -16.64
CA GLY A 26 3.35 -6.13 -16.64
C GLY A 26 3.10 -5.36 -15.33
N THR A 27 3.75 -4.22 -15.16
CA THR A 27 3.53 -3.37 -13.98
C THR A 27 2.28 -2.50 -14.14
N VAL A 28 1.59 -2.23 -13.04
CA VAL A 28 0.43 -1.33 -13.00
C VAL A 28 0.63 -0.26 -11.93
N GLU A 29 0.12 0.95 -12.19
CA GLU A 29 0.13 2.03 -11.19
C GLU A 29 -1.26 2.16 -10.53
N THR A 30 -1.29 2.38 -9.21
CA THR A 30 -2.51 2.65 -8.42
C THR A 30 -2.21 3.61 -7.29
N SER A 31 -3.19 4.32 -6.72
CA SER A 31 -2.97 5.06 -5.47
C SER A 31 -2.88 4.11 -4.27
N LEU A 32 -2.20 4.55 -3.21
CA LEU A 32 -2.16 3.82 -1.93
C LEU A 32 -3.58 3.68 -1.35
N ALA A 33 -4.39 4.74 -1.39
CA ALA A 33 -5.78 4.68 -0.94
C ALA A 33 -6.61 3.61 -1.69
N LYS A 34 -6.50 3.56 -3.03
CA LYS A 34 -7.20 2.53 -3.82
C LYS A 34 -6.67 1.13 -3.49
N TRP A 35 -5.35 0.99 -3.35
CA TRP A 35 -4.75 -0.27 -2.96
C TRP A 35 -5.22 -0.75 -1.59
N MET A 36 -5.32 0.13 -0.59
CA MET A 36 -5.86 -0.21 0.73
C MET A 36 -7.32 -0.66 0.65
N ALA A 37 -8.12 -0.03 -0.23
CA ALA A 37 -9.53 -0.37 -0.40
C ALA A 37 -9.79 -1.70 -1.12
N THR A 38 -8.98 -2.05 -2.13
CA THR A 38 -9.26 -3.21 -3.00
C THR A 38 -8.24 -4.34 -2.92
N GLY A 39 -7.03 -4.03 -2.47
CA GLY A 39 -5.93 -4.97 -2.38
C GLY A 39 -5.53 -5.60 -3.72
N PRO A 40 -4.91 -6.80 -3.68
CA PRO A 40 -4.47 -7.54 -4.85
C PRO A 40 -5.61 -8.22 -5.65
N GLY A 41 -6.86 -8.15 -5.16
CA GLY A 41 -8.00 -8.86 -5.72
C GLY A 41 -7.78 -10.38 -5.78
N PRO A 42 -8.18 -11.07 -6.87
CA PRO A 42 -8.09 -12.54 -6.96
C PRO A 42 -6.65 -13.08 -7.12
N ARG A 43 -5.63 -12.21 -7.13
CA ARG A 43 -4.24 -12.58 -7.38
C ARG A 43 -3.39 -12.39 -6.12
N PRO A 44 -3.40 -13.34 -5.17
CA PRO A 44 -2.94 -13.12 -3.80
C PRO A 44 -1.44 -12.79 -3.65
N LEU A 45 -0.63 -12.97 -4.68
CA LEU A 45 0.81 -12.73 -4.66
C LEU A 45 1.24 -11.38 -5.26
N VAL A 46 0.29 -10.64 -5.85
CA VAL A 46 0.55 -9.33 -6.45
C VAL A 46 0.86 -8.32 -5.34
N ARG A 47 1.93 -7.54 -5.50
CA ARG A 47 2.37 -6.59 -4.46
C ARG A 47 2.96 -5.31 -5.04
N PRO A 48 2.94 -4.20 -4.28
CA PRO A 48 3.71 -3.01 -4.60
C PRO A 48 5.22 -3.31 -4.61
N ILE A 49 5.93 -2.79 -5.61
CA ILE A 49 7.39 -2.89 -5.76
C ILE A 49 8.07 -1.52 -5.75
N ALA A 50 7.33 -0.44 -5.99
CA ALA A 50 7.81 0.92 -5.84
C ALA A 50 6.68 1.82 -5.34
N ALA A 51 7.06 2.91 -4.69
CA ALA A 51 6.16 3.99 -4.31
C ALA A 51 6.77 5.32 -4.71
N ARG A 52 5.94 6.29 -5.08
CA ARG A 52 6.35 7.67 -5.34
C ARG A 52 5.27 8.65 -4.94
N SER A 53 5.65 9.86 -4.57
CA SER A 53 4.70 10.97 -4.44
C SER A 53 4.20 11.35 -5.84
N ARG A 54 2.89 11.55 -5.96
CA ARG A 54 2.22 12.03 -7.17
C ARG A 54 2.57 13.48 -7.41
N SER A 55 2.52 14.30 -6.37
CA SER A 55 2.74 15.75 -6.45
C SER A 55 4.19 16.12 -6.76
N THR A 56 5.16 15.41 -6.18
CA THR A 56 6.60 15.75 -6.35
C THR A 56 7.34 14.81 -7.30
N GLY A 57 6.78 13.65 -7.61
CA GLY A 57 7.47 12.58 -8.35
C GLY A 57 8.58 11.89 -7.56
N GLN A 58 8.81 12.29 -6.29
CA GLN A 58 9.86 11.73 -5.45
C GLN A 58 9.60 10.25 -5.18
N VAL A 59 10.62 9.41 -5.37
CA VAL A 59 10.58 8.00 -4.97
C VAL A 59 10.49 7.91 -3.46
N LEU A 60 9.50 7.16 -2.97
CA LEU A 60 9.23 6.93 -1.56
C LEU A 60 9.66 5.51 -1.17
N PRO A 61 10.14 5.31 0.07
CA PRO A 61 10.38 3.96 0.56
C PRO A 61 9.07 3.19 0.67
N LEU A 62 9.05 1.88 0.43
CA LEU A 62 7.85 1.06 0.58
C LEU A 62 7.30 1.04 2.02
N SER A 63 8.10 1.49 3.00
CA SER A 63 7.65 1.64 4.38
C SER A 63 6.50 2.63 4.57
N VAL A 64 6.27 3.53 3.60
CA VAL A 64 5.08 4.42 3.57
C VAL A 64 3.77 3.65 3.43
N ILE A 65 3.82 2.42 2.91
CA ILE A 65 2.68 1.52 2.86
C ILE A 65 2.56 0.88 4.25
N PRO A 66 1.42 1.01 4.96
CA PRO A 66 1.28 0.41 6.27
C PRO A 66 1.43 -1.11 6.18
N LEU A 67 2.08 -1.70 7.18
CA LEU A 67 2.52 -3.10 7.15
C LEU A 67 1.43 -4.10 6.70
N PRO A 68 0.17 -4.04 7.17
CA PRO A 68 -0.87 -4.98 6.73
C PRO A 68 -1.10 -4.96 5.21
N TYR A 69 -0.96 -3.79 4.58
CA TYR A 69 -1.26 -3.59 3.16
C TYR A 69 -0.07 -3.84 2.22
N ARG A 70 1.11 -4.23 2.72
CA ARG A 70 2.28 -4.43 1.83
C ARG A 70 2.17 -5.65 0.94
N ASN A 71 1.42 -6.67 1.36
CA ASN A 71 1.30 -7.98 0.70
C ASN A 71 2.65 -8.63 0.35
N ASP A 72 3.70 -8.30 1.10
CA ASP A 72 5.02 -8.90 1.01
C ASP A 72 5.10 -10.16 1.87
N GLU A 73 6.26 -10.81 1.91
CA GLU A 73 6.45 -12.02 2.71
C GLU A 73 6.24 -11.79 4.21
N GLU A 74 6.71 -10.65 4.73
CA GLU A 74 6.62 -10.31 6.16
C GLU A 74 5.15 -10.14 6.58
N SER A 75 4.42 -9.24 5.92
CA SER A 75 3.01 -8.97 6.21
C SER A 75 2.15 -10.23 6.10
N ARG A 76 2.32 -11.03 5.03
CA ARG A 76 1.58 -12.29 4.86
C ARG A 76 1.89 -13.31 5.96
N ARG A 77 3.14 -13.41 6.43
CA ARG A 77 3.50 -14.30 7.54
C ARG A 77 2.85 -13.84 8.85
N LEU A 78 2.87 -12.54 9.15
CA LEU A 78 2.24 -11.99 10.35
C LEU A 78 0.72 -12.20 10.34
N ILE A 79 0.07 -12.00 9.19
CA ILE A 79 -1.37 -12.28 9.00
C ILE A 79 -1.66 -13.76 9.20
N ALA A 80 -0.86 -14.65 8.57
CA ALA A 80 -1.05 -16.10 8.69
C ALA A 80 -0.88 -16.61 10.13
N ARG A 81 -0.07 -15.93 10.95
CA ARG A 81 0.10 -16.23 12.38
C ARG A 81 -0.92 -15.53 13.29
N GLY A 82 -1.77 -14.66 12.74
CA GLY A 82 -2.76 -13.89 13.49
C GLY A 82 -2.17 -12.75 14.34
N GLU A 83 -0.93 -12.32 14.07
CA GLU A 83 -0.27 -11.22 14.79
C GLU A 83 -0.74 -9.84 14.34
N ILE A 84 -1.19 -9.73 13.08
CA ILE A 84 -1.84 -8.54 12.54
C ILE A 84 -3.11 -8.97 11.79
N PRO A 85 -4.16 -8.12 11.75
CA PRO A 85 -5.38 -8.45 11.01
C PRO A 85 -5.12 -8.49 9.50
N SER A 86 -5.81 -9.39 8.79
CA SER A 86 -5.88 -9.33 7.34
C SER A 86 -6.65 -8.08 6.93
N PRO A 87 -6.09 -7.19 6.09
CA PRO A 87 -6.83 -6.02 5.60
C PRO A 87 -7.88 -6.37 4.54
N TRP A 88 -7.85 -7.59 3.99
CA TRP A 88 -8.73 -8.10 2.94
C TRP A 88 -9.16 -9.54 3.19
#